data_AF-W6NAC8-F1
#
_entry.id   AF-W6NAC8-F1
#
_cell.length_a   1.000
_cell.length_b   1.000
_cell.length_c   1.000
_cell.angle_alpha   90.00
_cell.angle_beta   90.00
_cell.angle_gamma   90.00
#
_symmetry.space_group_name_H-M   'P 1'
#
loop_
_entity.id
_entity.type
_entity.pdbx_description
1 polymer ?
#
loop_
_entity_poly.entity_id
_entity_poly.type
_entity_poly.pdbx_seq_one_letter_code
_entity_poly.pdbx_strand_id
1 'polypeptide(L)'
;MGREICNQRNELHNYKQIKNIAHGQPWVNFVMVREPAERFLSGFMYMCSPGNGENSVCEGCAGDIKCALRRTLESSRRFAAGDLTASSYLLWHLGPQNWHCDFQRNLEHFKLIHYSPENKEKLNSDLSKVLEEGKVDRSDVELIASQVSSGTSIHATRQKAETKMFEKHMEDIEVKRLLVKIFYWDYVLFNFTLPDVDF
;
A
#
# COMPACT_ATOMS: atom_id res chain seq x y z
N MET A 1 -11.31 13.47 16.28
CA MET A 1 -9.98 14.08 16.14
C MET A 1 -9.01 13.22 16.94
N GLY A 2 -8.55 12.10 16.35
CA GLY A 2 -7.59 11.21 17.01
C GLY A 2 -6.23 11.91 16.99
N ARG A 3 -5.66 12.18 18.16
CA ARG A 3 -4.26 12.62 18.23
C ARG A 3 -3.41 11.50 17.66
N GLU A 4 -2.54 11.81 16.72
CA GLU A 4 -1.53 10.89 16.21
C GLU A 4 -0.48 10.67 17.31
N ILE A 5 -0.77 9.76 18.24
CA ILE A 5 0.06 9.48 19.42
C ILE A 5 1.50 9.07 19.04
N CYS A 6 1.70 8.60 17.79
CA CYS A 6 2.99 8.11 17.29
C CYS A 6 3.69 9.02 16.26
N ASN A 7 3.06 10.13 15.82
CA ASN A 7 3.65 10.99 14.78
C ASN A 7 5.03 11.50 15.24
N GLN A 8 6.03 11.39 14.36
CA GLN A 8 7.43 11.79 14.59
C GLN A 8 8.19 11.05 15.71
N ARG A 9 7.58 10.09 16.42
CA ARG A 9 8.23 9.37 17.54
C ARG A 9 8.81 8.03 17.12
N ASN A 10 8.08 7.30 16.28
CA ASN A 10 8.44 5.96 15.82
C ASN A 10 8.49 5.88 14.28
N GLU A 11 8.82 7.00 13.64
CA GLU A 11 8.86 7.13 12.19
C GLU A 11 10.30 7.16 11.69
N LEU A 12 10.60 6.25 10.76
CA LEU A 12 11.91 6.10 10.15
C LEU A 12 11.72 6.09 8.63
N HIS A 13 12.57 6.82 7.92
CA HIS A 13 12.42 7.10 6.49
C HIS A 13 13.25 6.16 5.59
N ASN A 14 14.21 5.43 6.16
CA ASN A 14 15.01 4.45 5.43
C ASN A 14 15.53 3.35 6.34
N TYR A 15 15.93 2.24 5.72
CA TYR A 15 16.40 1.05 6.42
C TYR A 15 17.67 1.30 7.27
N LYS A 16 18.53 2.25 6.87
CA LYS A 16 19.75 2.60 7.64
C LYS A 16 19.40 3.19 9.01
N GLN A 17 18.34 3.99 9.11
CA GLN A 17 17.89 4.51 10.40
C GLN A 17 17.44 3.39 11.34
N ILE A 18 16.77 2.36 10.81
CA ILE A 18 16.38 1.17 11.58
C ILE A 18 17.62 0.44 12.10
N LYS A 19 18.62 0.18 11.24
CA LYS A 19 19.89 -0.46 11.66
C LYS A 19 20.59 0.30 12.79
N ASN A 20 20.58 1.62 12.73
CA ASN A 20 21.22 2.46 13.74
C ASN A 20 20.54 2.33 15.11
N ILE A 21 19.20 2.28 15.14
CA ILE A 21 18.42 2.14 16.39
C ILE A 21 18.53 0.72 16.96
N ALA A 22 18.66 -0.29 16.11
CA ALA A 22 18.86 -1.66 16.56
C ALA A 22 20.22 -1.87 17.28
N HIS A 23 21.20 -0.97 17.10
CA HIS A 23 22.52 -1.06 17.73
C HIS A 23 23.19 -2.45 17.58
N GLY A 24 23.00 -3.09 16.44
CA GLY A 24 23.53 -4.43 16.16
C GLY A 24 22.79 -5.60 16.83
N GLN A 25 21.76 -5.32 17.63
CA GLN A 25 20.87 -6.36 18.15
C GLN A 25 20.05 -6.96 17.01
N PRO A 26 19.76 -8.27 17.02
CA PRO A 26 18.89 -8.87 16.01
C PRO A 26 17.46 -8.34 16.16
N TRP A 27 16.79 -8.13 15.03
CA TRP A 27 15.41 -7.67 14.98
C TRP A 27 14.67 -8.30 13.80
N VAL A 28 13.35 -8.30 13.87
CA VAL A 28 12.47 -8.76 12.81
C VAL A 28 11.90 -7.54 12.11
N ASN A 29 12.11 -7.42 10.79
CA ASN A 29 11.36 -6.49 9.96
C ASN A 29 10.29 -7.26 9.20
N PHE A 30 9.09 -6.69 9.14
CA PHE A 30 8.04 -7.17 8.27
C PHE A 30 7.36 -5.99 7.59
N VAL A 31 6.64 -6.29 6.53
CA VAL A 31 5.91 -5.32 5.73
C VAL A 31 4.62 -5.93 5.23
N MET A 32 3.54 -5.17 5.33
CA MET A 32 2.27 -5.56 4.75
C MET A 32 2.25 -5.15 3.27
N VAL A 33 2.24 -6.13 2.38
CA VAL A 33 2.11 -5.92 0.94
C VAL A 33 0.68 -6.23 0.50
N ARG A 34 0.17 -5.48 -0.46
CA ARG A 34 -1.20 -5.62 -0.98
C ARG A 34 -1.18 -5.97 -2.45
N GLU A 35 -2.19 -6.70 -2.91
CA GLU A 35 -2.35 -6.95 -4.34
C GLU A 35 -2.46 -5.60 -5.08
N PRO A 36 -1.69 -5.36 -6.16
CA PRO A 36 -1.58 -4.03 -6.76
C PRO A 36 -2.90 -3.40 -7.23
N ALA A 37 -3.82 -4.16 -7.82
CA ALA A 37 -5.12 -3.64 -8.24
C ALA A 37 -5.99 -3.27 -7.03
N GLU A 38 -6.02 -4.11 -5.99
CA GLU A 38 -6.73 -3.82 -4.73
C GLU A 38 -6.16 -2.58 -4.03
N ARG A 39 -4.83 -2.46 -3.99
CA ARG A 39 -4.13 -1.28 -3.42
C ARG A 39 -4.48 -0.03 -4.20
N PHE A 40 -4.37 -0.08 -5.53
CA PHE A 40 -4.72 1.05 -6.40
C PHE A 40 -6.17 1.48 -6.17
N LEU A 41 -7.13 0.55 -6.20
CA LEU A 41 -8.53 0.87 -6.02
C LEU A 41 -8.78 1.51 -4.65
N SER A 42 -8.18 0.97 -3.59
CA SER A 42 -8.27 1.55 -2.24
C SER A 42 -7.72 2.98 -2.20
N GLY A 43 -6.56 3.24 -2.82
CA GLY A 43 -5.98 4.58 -2.93
C GLY A 43 -6.85 5.52 -3.76
N PHE A 44 -7.37 5.04 -4.88
CA PHE A 44 -8.27 5.80 -5.75
C PHE A 44 -9.56 6.20 -5.02
N MET A 45 -10.16 5.28 -4.27
CA MET A 45 -11.36 5.58 -3.49
C MET A 45 -11.10 6.60 -2.37
N TYR A 46 -9.89 6.61 -1.81
CA TYR A 46 -9.50 7.62 -0.84
C TYR A 46 -9.28 8.99 -1.49
N MET A 47 -8.56 9.02 -2.62
CA MET A 47 -8.05 10.25 -3.24
C MET A 47 -9.00 10.91 -4.25
N CYS A 48 -9.77 10.09 -4.96
CA CYS A 48 -10.40 10.42 -6.23
C CYS A 48 -11.89 10.09 -6.29
N SER A 49 -12.45 9.49 -5.24
CA SER A 49 -13.90 9.26 -5.15
C SER A 49 -14.64 10.60 -5.08
N PRO A 50 -15.74 10.79 -5.84
CA PRO A 50 -16.64 11.93 -5.70
C PRO A 50 -16.96 12.24 -4.23
N GLY A 51 -16.59 13.43 -3.77
CA GLY A 51 -16.90 13.91 -2.41
C GLY A 51 -15.84 13.67 -1.33
N ASN A 52 -14.69 13.05 -1.63
CA ASN A 52 -13.60 12.81 -0.66
C ASN A 52 -12.45 13.85 -0.70
N GLY A 53 -12.51 14.88 -1.53
CA GLY A 53 -11.51 15.98 -1.56
C GLY A 53 -11.74 16.96 -2.71
N GLU A 54 -11.09 18.13 -2.66
CA GLU A 54 -11.07 19.06 -3.80
C GLU A 54 -10.48 18.36 -5.04
N ASN A 55 -11.03 18.66 -6.23
CA ASN A 55 -10.59 18.08 -7.52
C ASN A 55 -9.07 18.25 -7.77
N SER A 56 -8.43 19.22 -7.08
CA SER A 56 -6.99 19.46 -7.06
C SER A 56 -6.18 18.27 -6.53
N VAL A 57 -6.69 17.56 -5.54
CA VAL A 57 -6.01 16.43 -4.87
C VAL A 57 -5.89 15.20 -5.79
N CYS A 58 -6.88 15.00 -6.66
CA CYS A 58 -6.88 13.94 -7.68
C CYS A 58 -6.35 14.43 -9.05
N GLU A 59 -5.69 15.59 -9.10
CA GLU A 59 -5.11 16.15 -10.35
C GLU A 59 -6.13 16.24 -11.51
N GLY A 60 -7.40 16.52 -11.20
CA GLY A 60 -8.48 16.62 -12.18
C GLY A 60 -9.10 15.29 -12.63
N CYS A 61 -8.73 14.15 -12.01
CA CYS A 61 -9.22 12.82 -12.35
C CYS A 61 -10.33 12.29 -11.43
N ALA A 62 -11.06 13.17 -10.72
CA ALA A 62 -12.11 12.75 -9.80
C ALA A 62 -13.16 11.88 -10.51
N GLY A 63 -13.40 10.68 -9.97
CA GLY A 63 -14.33 9.69 -10.53
C GLY A 63 -13.86 8.96 -11.80
N ASP A 64 -12.66 9.22 -12.30
CA ASP A 64 -12.12 8.60 -13.53
C ASP A 64 -10.84 7.79 -13.25
N ILE A 65 -10.99 6.46 -13.16
CA ILE A 65 -9.89 5.51 -12.96
C ILE A 65 -8.86 5.56 -14.08
N LYS A 66 -9.30 5.67 -15.34
CA LYS A 66 -8.38 5.68 -16.49
C LYS A 66 -7.55 6.96 -16.50
N CYS A 67 -8.16 8.09 -16.17
CA CYS A 67 -7.44 9.36 -15.97
C CYS A 67 -6.39 9.20 -14.86
N ALA A 68 -6.77 8.73 -13.67
CA ALA A 68 -5.87 8.59 -12.54
C ALA A 68 -4.69 7.64 -12.83
N LEU A 69 -4.94 6.52 -13.50
CA LEU A 69 -3.89 5.59 -13.94
C LEU A 69 -2.93 6.21 -14.95
N ARG A 70 -3.45 6.91 -15.96
CA ARG A 70 -2.61 7.56 -16.98
C ARG A 70 -1.73 8.65 -16.37
N ARG A 71 -2.29 9.47 -15.47
CA ARG A 71 -1.53 10.48 -14.71
C ARG A 71 -0.47 9.86 -13.83
N THR A 72 -0.83 8.82 -13.08
CA THR A 72 0.12 8.08 -12.24
C THR A 72 1.25 7.50 -13.09
N LEU A 73 0.95 6.87 -14.23
CA LEU A 73 1.97 6.33 -15.14
C LEU A 73 2.89 7.43 -15.72
N GLU A 74 2.33 8.56 -16.12
CA GLU A 74 3.08 9.72 -16.61
C GLU A 74 4.06 10.24 -15.54
N SER A 75 3.56 10.50 -14.33
CA SER A 75 4.35 10.96 -13.20
C SER A 75 5.38 9.93 -12.75
N SER A 76 5.03 8.65 -12.72
CA SER A 76 5.96 7.54 -12.44
C SER A 76 7.13 7.52 -13.42
N ARG A 77 6.86 7.66 -14.73
CA ARG A 77 7.92 7.66 -15.75
C ARG A 77 8.86 8.84 -15.61
N ARG A 78 8.31 10.03 -15.37
CA ARG A 78 9.10 11.25 -15.15
C ARG A 78 9.96 11.13 -13.89
N PHE A 79 9.36 10.68 -12.78
CA PHE A 79 10.05 10.47 -11.52
C PHE A 79 11.20 9.46 -11.66
N ALA A 80 10.95 8.32 -12.32
CA ALA A 80 11.96 7.30 -12.61
C ALA A 80 13.09 7.82 -13.52
N ALA A 81 12.80 8.80 -14.38
CA ALA A 81 13.80 9.49 -15.21
C ALA A 81 14.60 10.58 -14.46
N GLY A 82 14.34 10.78 -13.16
CA GLY A 82 15.06 11.74 -12.31
C GLY A 82 14.37 13.09 -12.15
N ASP A 83 13.18 13.29 -12.72
CA ASP A 83 12.38 14.49 -12.50
C ASP A 83 11.67 14.40 -11.14
N LEU A 84 12.33 14.90 -10.10
CA LEU A 84 11.79 14.92 -8.74
C LEU A 84 10.52 15.77 -8.59
N THR A 85 10.25 16.70 -9.52
CA THR A 85 9.03 17.52 -9.51
C THR A 85 7.78 16.72 -9.89
N ALA A 86 7.96 15.54 -10.50
CA ALA A 86 6.89 14.60 -10.77
C ALA A 86 6.39 13.85 -9.52
N SER A 87 7.07 14.00 -8.38
CA SER A 87 6.60 13.50 -7.09
C SER A 87 5.39 14.31 -6.63
N SER A 88 4.19 13.80 -6.89
CA SER A 88 2.94 14.40 -6.44
C SER A 88 2.29 13.62 -5.30
N TYR A 89 1.34 14.26 -4.63
CA TYR A 89 0.53 13.61 -3.61
C TYR A 89 -0.27 12.42 -4.19
N LEU A 90 -0.72 12.53 -5.45
CA LEU A 90 -1.36 11.45 -6.18
C LEU A 90 -0.40 10.28 -6.42
N LEU A 91 0.82 10.54 -6.94
CA LEU A 91 1.83 9.51 -7.16
C LEU A 91 2.23 8.83 -5.84
N TRP A 92 2.30 9.56 -4.74
CA TRP A 92 2.63 8.96 -3.44
C TRP A 92 1.56 7.99 -2.94
N HIS A 93 0.27 8.23 -3.26
CA HIS A 93 -0.84 7.36 -2.87
C HIS A 93 -1.11 6.23 -3.86
N LEU A 94 -0.95 6.50 -5.16
CA LEU A 94 -1.33 5.58 -6.25
C LEU A 94 -0.13 4.92 -6.92
N GLY A 95 1.10 5.37 -6.67
CA GLY A 95 2.31 4.80 -7.24
C GLY A 95 2.72 3.46 -6.62
N PRO A 96 3.75 2.79 -7.17
CA PRO A 96 4.20 1.47 -6.71
C PRO A 96 4.59 1.44 -5.23
N GLN A 97 4.16 0.40 -4.52
CA GLN A 97 4.50 0.22 -3.12
C GLN A 97 6.01 0.01 -2.92
N ASN A 98 6.69 -0.62 -3.90
CA ASN A 98 8.13 -0.88 -3.82
C ASN A 98 9.03 0.36 -3.91
N TRP A 99 8.48 1.53 -4.25
CA TRP A 99 9.25 2.78 -4.35
C TRP A 99 9.44 3.49 -3.00
N HIS A 100 8.70 3.09 -1.97
CA HIS A 100 8.82 3.72 -0.64
C HIS A 100 10.00 3.15 0.15
N CYS A 101 10.60 3.97 1.02
CA CYS A 101 11.55 3.57 2.07
C CYS A 101 12.77 2.73 1.62
N ASP A 102 13.28 2.95 0.40
CA ASP A 102 14.34 2.13 -0.22
C ASP A 102 13.99 0.63 -0.26
N PHE A 103 12.70 0.30 -0.33
CA PHE A 103 12.21 -1.05 -0.10
C PHE A 103 12.77 -2.06 -1.10
N GLN A 104 12.83 -1.70 -2.39
CA GLN A 104 13.43 -2.54 -3.43
C GLN A 104 14.86 -2.99 -3.10
N ARG A 105 15.68 -2.13 -2.45
CA ARG A 105 17.08 -2.43 -2.15
C ARG A 105 17.28 -3.20 -0.85
N ASN A 106 16.23 -3.33 -0.04
CA ASN A 106 16.30 -3.92 1.30
C ASN A 106 15.29 -5.07 1.46
N LEU A 107 14.61 -5.49 0.39
CA LEU A 107 13.50 -6.44 0.41
C LEU A 107 13.86 -7.76 1.11
N GLU A 108 15.08 -8.26 0.90
CA GLU A 108 15.62 -9.47 1.53
C GLU A 108 15.65 -9.43 3.06
N HIS A 109 15.57 -8.22 3.64
CA HIS A 109 15.56 -8.03 5.09
C HIS A 109 14.15 -7.96 5.69
N PHE A 110 13.10 -8.07 4.87
CA PHE A 110 11.71 -8.00 5.30
C PHE A 110 11.00 -9.34 5.13
N LYS A 111 10.19 -9.69 6.13
CA LYS A 111 9.16 -10.71 5.99
C LYS A 111 7.93 -10.08 5.33
N LEU A 112 7.49 -10.66 4.23
CA LEU A 112 6.29 -10.20 3.52
C LEU A 112 5.04 -10.78 4.19
N ILE A 113 4.10 -9.91 4.55
CA ILE A 113 2.75 -10.27 4.95
C ILE A 113 1.80 -9.82 3.85
N HIS A 114 1.21 -10.77 3.14
CA HIS A 114 0.20 -10.49 2.12
C HIS A 114 -1.12 -10.11 2.80
N TYR A 115 -1.38 -8.82 2.86
CA TYR A 115 -2.62 -8.28 3.39
C TYR A 115 -3.76 -8.43 2.37
N SER A 116 -4.88 -8.96 2.85
CA SER A 116 -6.17 -8.89 2.16
C SER A 116 -7.26 -8.53 3.18
N PRO A 117 -8.18 -7.60 2.85
CA PRO A 117 -9.26 -7.21 3.74
C PRO A 117 -10.24 -8.36 4.02
N GLU A 118 -10.29 -9.38 3.16
CA GLU A 118 -11.20 -10.52 3.29
C GLU A 118 -10.66 -11.58 4.24
N ASN A 119 -9.33 -11.67 4.38
CA ASN A 119 -8.69 -12.75 5.10
C ASN A 119 -8.04 -12.24 6.40
N LYS A 120 -8.88 -11.74 7.31
CA LYS A 120 -8.45 -11.26 8.62
C LYS A 120 -7.78 -12.35 9.45
N GLU A 121 -8.24 -13.60 9.35
CA GLU A 121 -7.66 -14.73 10.07
C GLU A 121 -6.21 -14.99 9.66
N LYS A 122 -5.92 -15.05 8.35
CA LYS A 122 -4.55 -15.18 7.85
C LYS A 122 -3.70 -13.98 8.25
N LEU A 123 -4.23 -12.76 8.12
CA LEU A 123 -3.50 -11.55 8.53
C LEU A 123 -3.11 -11.61 10.01
N ASN A 124 -4.04 -11.99 10.88
CA ASN A 124 -3.76 -12.16 12.31
C ASN A 124 -2.70 -13.24 12.54
N SER A 125 -2.83 -14.39 11.88
CA SER A 125 -1.88 -15.49 12.03
C SER A 125 -0.46 -15.08 11.61
N ASP A 126 -0.32 -14.45 10.44
CA ASP A 126 0.97 -13.99 9.93
C ASP A 126 1.56 -12.89 10.83
N LEU A 127 0.73 -11.96 11.30
CA LEU A 127 1.15 -10.87 12.17
C LEU A 127 1.60 -11.38 13.54
N SER A 128 0.83 -12.26 14.19
CA SER A 128 1.22 -12.85 15.46
C SER A 128 2.55 -13.59 15.35
N LYS A 129 2.74 -14.36 14.27
CA LYS A 129 3.99 -15.09 14.03
C LYS A 129 5.20 -14.15 13.97
N VAL A 130 5.14 -13.06 13.20
CA VAL A 130 6.30 -12.16 13.09
C VAL A 130 6.57 -11.38 14.39
N LEU A 131 5.53 -11.08 15.17
CA LEU A 131 5.67 -10.40 16.46
C LEU A 131 6.28 -11.33 17.51
N GLU A 132 5.85 -12.60 17.56
CA GLU A 132 6.42 -13.63 18.43
C GLU A 132 7.89 -13.92 18.09
N GLU A 133 8.22 -14.03 16.80
CA GLU A 133 9.61 -14.15 16.34
C GLU A 133 10.45 -12.92 16.76
N GLY A 134 9.83 -11.74 16.79
CA GLY A 134 10.40 -10.49 17.30
C GLY A 134 10.49 -10.41 18.82
N LYS A 135 10.07 -11.45 19.55
CA LYS A 135 10.03 -11.52 21.02
C LYS A 135 9.14 -10.46 21.67
N VAL A 136 8.06 -10.06 20.99
CA VAL A 136 7.02 -9.23 21.59
C VAL A 136 6.28 -10.05 22.65
N ASP A 137 5.95 -9.41 23.78
CA ASP A 137 5.27 -10.08 24.88
C ASP A 137 3.91 -10.65 24.44
N ARG A 138 3.61 -11.86 24.90
CA ARG A 138 2.41 -12.59 24.47
C ARG A 138 1.12 -11.80 24.70
N SER A 139 1.01 -11.07 25.81
CA SER A 139 -0.15 -10.22 26.09
C SER A 139 -0.32 -9.11 25.06
N ASP A 140 0.76 -8.55 24.54
CA ASP A 140 0.73 -7.50 23.51
C ASP A 140 0.39 -8.10 22.14
N VAL A 141 0.91 -9.28 21.82
CA VAL A 141 0.53 -10.03 20.62
C VAL A 141 -0.98 -10.33 20.63
N GLU A 142 -1.51 -10.84 21.73
CA GLU A 142 -2.94 -11.13 21.91
C GLU A 142 -3.79 -9.85 21.80
N LEU A 143 -3.33 -8.74 22.37
CA LEU A 143 -3.98 -7.43 22.24
C LEU A 143 -4.03 -7.00 20.77
N ILE A 144 -2.91 -7.00 20.05
CA ILE A 144 -2.83 -6.60 18.64
C ILE A 144 -3.75 -7.49 17.78
N ALA A 145 -3.70 -8.81 17.95
CA ALA A 145 -4.55 -9.75 17.22
C ALA A 145 -6.05 -9.48 17.47
N SER A 146 -6.43 -9.15 18.70
CA SER A 146 -7.83 -8.80 19.03
C SER A 146 -8.29 -7.52 18.32
N GLN A 147 -7.42 -6.50 18.24
CA GLN A 147 -7.72 -5.23 17.59
C GLN A 147 -7.82 -5.37 16.07
N VAL A 148 -6.96 -6.16 15.45
CA VAL A 148 -7.03 -6.42 14.00
C VAL A 148 -8.28 -7.23 13.64
N SER A 149 -8.68 -8.18 14.50
CA SER A 149 -9.91 -8.97 14.32
C SER A 149 -11.18 -8.13 14.42
N SER A 150 -11.28 -7.33 15.49
CA SER A 150 -12.47 -6.55 15.84
C SER A 150 -12.57 -5.23 15.06
N GLY A 151 -11.44 -4.69 14.61
CA GLY A 151 -11.36 -3.43 13.91
C GLY A 151 -11.90 -3.50 12.49
N THR A 152 -12.60 -2.44 12.11
CA THR A 152 -12.63 -1.95 10.73
C THR A 152 -11.91 -0.61 10.76
N SER A 153 -10.99 -0.36 9.82
CA SER A 153 -10.35 0.95 9.76
C SER A 153 -11.42 1.99 9.41
N ILE A 154 -11.30 3.19 9.99
CA ILE A 154 -12.22 4.31 9.73
C ILE A 154 -12.22 4.68 8.22
N HIS A 155 -11.14 4.31 7.52
CA HIS A 155 -10.95 4.47 6.08
C HIS A 155 -11.27 3.20 5.27
N ALA A 156 -11.91 2.17 5.85
CA ALA A 156 -12.28 0.94 5.16
C ALA A 156 -13.25 1.26 4.02
N THR A 157 -12.70 1.51 2.84
CA THR A 157 -13.43 2.09 1.70
C THR A 157 -14.29 1.06 1.00
N ARG A 158 -14.13 -0.23 1.35
CA ARG A 158 -14.75 -1.36 0.66
C ARG A 158 -16.26 -1.50 0.86
N GLN A 159 -16.84 -0.83 1.86
CA GLN A 159 -18.27 -1.00 2.20
C GLN A 159 -19.21 0.03 1.54
N LYS A 160 -18.69 0.98 0.75
CA LYS A 160 -19.56 1.92 0.01
C LYS A 160 -20.04 1.28 -1.29
N ALA A 161 -21.32 1.47 -1.63
CA ALA A 161 -21.90 1.01 -2.91
C ALA A 161 -21.09 1.50 -4.13
N GLU A 162 -20.46 2.67 -3.99
CA GLU A 162 -19.55 3.29 -4.94
C GLU A 162 -18.33 2.41 -5.26
N THR A 163 -17.80 1.67 -4.29
CA THR A 163 -16.64 0.79 -4.50
C THR A 163 -16.98 -0.36 -5.44
N LYS A 164 -18.19 -0.92 -5.38
CA LYS A 164 -18.64 -1.99 -6.30
C LYS A 164 -18.73 -1.50 -7.75
N MET A 165 -19.07 -0.22 -7.96
CA MET A 165 -19.08 0.37 -9.31
C MET A 165 -17.65 0.43 -9.87
N PHE A 166 -16.70 0.88 -9.06
CA PHE A 166 -15.30 0.98 -9.47
C PHE A 166 -14.60 -0.39 -9.59
N GLU A 167 -14.97 -1.39 -8.78
CA GLU A 167 -14.53 -2.78 -8.96
C GLU A 167 -14.84 -3.28 -10.38
N LYS A 168 -16.03 -2.95 -10.93
CA LYS A 168 -16.36 -3.31 -12.32
C LYS A 168 -15.45 -2.61 -13.36
N HIS A 169 -15.03 -1.37 -13.10
CA HIS A 169 -14.10 -0.67 -13.99
C HIS A 169 -12.69 -1.28 -13.97
N MET A 170 -12.30 -1.93 -12.88
CA MET A 170 -11.00 -2.63 -12.78
C MET A 170 -10.93 -3.85 -13.72
N GLU A 171 -12.07 -4.37 -14.18
CA GLU A 171 -12.13 -5.47 -15.14
C GLU A 171 -11.82 -5.06 -16.59
N ASP A 172 -11.82 -3.76 -16.88
CA ASP A 172 -11.49 -3.22 -18.21
C ASP A 172 -10.03 -3.56 -18.60
N ILE A 173 -9.83 -4.09 -19.82
CA ILE A 173 -8.53 -4.56 -20.29
C ILE A 173 -7.48 -3.45 -20.34
N GLU A 174 -7.89 -2.22 -20.65
CA GLU A 174 -7.00 -1.07 -20.67
C GLU A 174 -6.55 -0.72 -19.24
N VAL A 175 -7.47 -0.79 -18.28
CA VAL A 175 -7.16 -0.60 -16.85
C VAL A 175 -6.16 -1.65 -16.39
N LYS A 176 -6.38 -2.93 -16.68
CA LYS A 176 -5.43 -4.01 -16.33
C LYS A 176 -4.05 -3.78 -16.95
N ARG A 177 -3.98 -3.40 -18.23
CA ARG A 177 -2.71 -3.06 -18.90
C ARG A 177 -1.99 -1.88 -18.24
N LEU A 178 -2.71 -0.83 -17.85
CA LEU A 178 -2.14 0.32 -17.14
C LEU A 178 -1.63 -0.07 -15.75
N LEU A 179 -2.38 -0.89 -15.01
CA LEU A 179 -1.96 -1.42 -13.72
C LEU A 179 -0.66 -2.21 -13.86
N VAL A 180 -0.54 -3.12 -14.82
CA VAL A 180 0.72 -3.86 -15.02
C VAL A 180 1.86 -2.91 -15.38
N LYS A 181 1.64 -1.90 -16.22
CA LYS A 181 2.68 -0.92 -16.58
C LYS A 181 3.20 -0.12 -15.39
N ILE A 182 2.37 0.18 -14.41
CA ILE A 182 2.75 0.93 -13.21
C ILE A 182 3.37 -0.03 -12.18
N PHE A 183 2.74 -1.18 -11.95
CA PHE A 183 2.98 -2.05 -10.79
C PHE A 183 3.72 -3.36 -11.11
N TYR A 184 4.28 -3.52 -12.31
CA TYR A 184 4.98 -4.75 -12.71
C TYR A 184 5.95 -5.27 -11.64
N TRP A 185 6.76 -4.36 -11.07
CA TRP A 185 7.72 -4.73 -10.03
C TRP A 185 7.08 -5.09 -8.69
N ASP A 186 5.92 -4.53 -8.34
CA ASP A 186 5.19 -4.96 -7.14
C ASP A 186 4.68 -6.41 -7.33
N TYR A 187 4.17 -6.75 -8.52
CA TYR A 187 3.76 -8.12 -8.83
C TYR A 187 4.93 -9.11 -8.69
N VAL A 188 6.08 -8.78 -9.29
CA VAL A 188 7.27 -9.65 -9.28
C VAL A 188 7.89 -9.75 -7.89
N LEU A 189 8.16 -8.61 -7.23
CA LEU A 189 8.88 -8.58 -5.96
C LEU A 189 8.05 -9.15 -4.80
N PHE A 190 6.73 -9.00 -4.86
CA PHE A 190 5.84 -9.49 -3.80
C PHE A 190 5.18 -10.83 -4.15
N ASN A 191 5.57 -11.44 -5.27
CA ASN A 191 5.07 -12.74 -5.69
C ASN A 191 3.53 -12.79 -5.82
N PHE A 192 2.95 -11.76 -6.43
CA PHE A 192 1.54 -11.76 -6.86
C PHE A 192 1.43 -12.25 -8.30
N THR A 193 0.31 -12.90 -8.62
CA THR A 193 0.02 -13.34 -9.99
C THR A 193 -0.14 -12.12 -10.90
N LEU A 194 0.61 -12.09 -12.01
CA LEU A 194 0.43 -11.07 -13.03
C LEU A 194 -0.94 -11.23 -13.70
N PRO A 195 -1.67 -10.12 -13.94
CA PRO A 195 -2.88 -10.14 -14.75
C PRO A 195 -2.62 -10.68 -16.15
N ASP A 196 -3.50 -11.57 -16.63
CA ASP A 196 -3.47 -12.08 -17.99
C ASP A 196 -3.94 -11.00 -18.96
N VAL A 197 -2.97 -10.33 -19.60
CA VAL A 197 -3.22 -9.26 -20.56
C VAL A 197 -2.24 -9.37 -21.74
N ASP A 198 -2.76 -9.31 -22.96
CA ASP A 198 -1.93 -9.18 -24.16
C ASP A 198 -1.34 -7.75 -24.22
N PHE A 199 -0.06 -7.59 -24.58
CA PHE A 199 0.62 -6.29 -24.68
C PHE A 199 0.80 -5.79 -26.12
#